data_AF-X1GT56-F1
#
_entry.id   AF-X1GT56-F1
#
_cell.length_a   1.000
_cell.length_b   1.000
_cell.length_c   1.000
_cell.angle_alpha   90.00
_cell.angle_beta   90.00
_cell.angle_gamma   90.00
#
_symmetry.space_group_name_H-M   'P 1'
#
loop_
_entity.id
_entity.type
_entity.pdbx_description
1 polymer ?
#
loop_
_entity_poly.entity_id
_entity_poly.type
_entity_poly.pdbx_seq_one_letter_code
_entity_poly.pdbx_strand_id
1 'polypeptide(L)'
;KKYNQLAFKHHQKIKKEFLDSLGKNYDLLLGYFGIFDLIGHLNFGNQLMIKMIYQELDEIGVEIEKKADKIIVLSDHGMTSKGMFGDHADYGFWSTNFKDLNNPKIIDFAKIIAGI
;
A
#
# COMPACT_ATOMS: atom_id res chain seq x y z
N LYS A 1 -11.79 16.82 7.02
CA LYS A 1 -12.59 17.09 5.79
C LYS A 1 -11.73 17.61 4.63
N LYS A 2 -11.12 18.81 4.68
CA LYS A 2 -10.23 19.32 3.61
C LYS A 2 -9.01 18.40 3.37
N TYR A 3 -8.34 17.96 4.45
CA TYR A 3 -7.21 17.04 4.35
C TYR A 3 -7.59 15.70 3.72
N ASN A 4 -8.73 15.10 4.12
CA ASN A 4 -9.22 13.86 3.51
C ASN A 4 -9.44 14.05 2.00
N GLN A 5 -10.07 15.15 1.57
CA GLN A 5 -10.30 15.43 0.14
C GLN A 5 -8.98 15.55 -0.64
N LEU A 6 -7.97 16.22 -0.07
CA LEU A 6 -6.65 16.32 -0.67
C LEU A 6 -5.96 14.94 -0.75
N ALA A 7 -6.08 14.12 0.30
CA ALA A 7 -5.57 12.75 0.36
C ALA A 7 -6.18 11.88 -0.75
N PHE A 8 -7.51 11.88 -0.87
CA PHE A 8 -8.23 11.15 -1.91
C PHE A 8 -7.89 11.67 -3.30
N LYS A 9 -7.80 12.99 -3.52
CA LYS A 9 -7.42 13.55 -4.82
C LYS A 9 -6.01 13.12 -5.23
N HIS A 10 -5.07 13.13 -4.29
CA HIS A 10 -3.71 12.65 -4.53
C HIS A 10 -3.69 11.14 -4.83
N HIS A 11 -4.38 10.34 -4.02
CA HIS A 11 -4.52 8.90 -4.23
C HIS A 11 -5.08 8.56 -5.61
N GLN A 12 -6.17 9.21 -6.04
CA GLN A 12 -6.74 8.96 -7.36
C GLN A 12 -5.77 9.28 -8.50
N LYS A 13 -4.94 10.31 -8.34
CA LYS A 13 -3.88 10.63 -9.31
C LYS A 13 -2.84 9.50 -9.36
N ILE A 14 -2.31 9.09 -8.21
CA ILE A 14 -1.28 8.05 -8.13
C ILE A 14 -1.82 6.70 -8.60
N LYS A 15 -3.02 6.30 -8.17
CA LYS A 15 -3.72 5.09 -8.64
C LYS A 15 -3.83 5.09 -10.16
N LYS A 16 -4.29 6.19 -10.76
CA LYS A 16 -4.39 6.28 -12.22
C LYS A 16 -3.02 6.11 -12.89
N GLU A 17 -2.01 6.87 -12.47
CA GLU A 17 -0.66 6.81 -13.05
C GLU A 17 -0.03 5.41 -12.94
N PHE A 18 -0.23 4.74 -11.80
CA PHE A 18 0.24 3.38 -11.56
C PHE A 18 -0.51 2.36 -12.42
N LEU A 19 -1.85 2.38 -12.44
CA LEU A 19 -2.65 1.44 -13.23
C LEU A 19 -2.44 1.62 -14.75
N ASP A 20 -2.25 2.87 -15.20
CA ASP A 20 -1.89 3.20 -16.59
C ASP A 20 -0.47 2.70 -16.94
N SER A 21 0.36 2.41 -15.95
CA SER A 21 1.72 1.89 -16.13
C SER A 21 1.80 0.36 -16.10
N LEU A 22 0.79 -0.32 -15.57
CA LEU A 22 0.72 -1.79 -15.56
C LEU A 22 0.66 -2.35 -16.98
N GLY A 23 1.50 -3.36 -17.25
CA GLY A 23 1.58 -4.04 -18.55
C GLY A 23 2.45 -3.31 -19.60
N LYS A 24 3.06 -2.17 -19.24
CA LYS A 24 4.12 -1.57 -20.05
C LYS A 24 5.44 -2.33 -19.87
N ASN A 25 6.39 -2.10 -20.78
CA ASN A 25 7.69 -2.74 -20.76
C ASN A 25 8.61 -2.12 -19.69
N TYR A 26 8.42 -2.54 -18.45
CA TYR A 26 9.27 -2.19 -17.31
C TYR A 26 9.80 -3.46 -16.64
N ASP A 27 11.08 -3.45 -16.24
CA ASP A 27 11.65 -4.53 -15.42
C ASP A 27 11.14 -4.48 -13.97
N LEU A 28 10.81 -3.28 -13.49
CA LEU A 28 10.26 -3.02 -12.16
C LEU A 28 9.26 -1.86 -12.24
N LEU A 29 8.06 -2.07 -11.70
CA LEU A 29 7.08 -1.02 -11.45
C LEU A 29 6.83 -0.89 -9.95
N LEU A 30 7.02 0.32 -9.41
CA LEU A 30 6.82 0.62 -7.99
C LEU A 30 5.68 1.64 -7.83
N GLY A 31 4.69 1.30 -7.02
CA GLY A 31 3.60 2.19 -6.62
C GLY A 31 3.65 2.48 -5.12
N TYR A 32 3.60 3.75 -4.73
CA TYR A 32 3.57 4.18 -3.33
C TYR A 32 2.23 4.85 -3.00
N PHE A 33 1.48 4.27 -2.06
CA PHE A 33 0.11 4.69 -1.73
C PHE A 33 0.02 5.21 -0.29
N GLY A 34 0.37 6.49 -0.07
CA GLY A 34 0.33 7.11 1.26
C GLY A 34 -1.08 7.43 1.82
N ILE A 35 -2.17 7.06 1.13
CA ILE A 35 -3.52 7.38 1.58
C ILE A 35 -3.87 6.71 2.92
N PHE A 36 -3.40 5.47 3.11
CA PHE A 36 -3.74 4.68 4.29
C PHE A 36 -3.13 5.28 5.56
N ASP A 37 -1.88 5.74 5.46
CA ASP A 37 -1.19 6.44 6.54
C ASP A 37 -1.93 7.72 6.95
N LEU A 38 -2.13 8.63 5.99
CA LEU A 38 -2.75 9.93 6.24
C LEU A 38 -4.19 9.80 6.76
N ILE A 39 -4.99 8.91 6.18
CA ILE A 39 -6.36 8.71 6.65
C ILE A 39 -6.38 7.93 7.96
N GLY A 40 -5.48 6.97 8.16
CA GLY A 40 -5.29 6.26 9.42
C GLY A 40 -5.04 7.24 10.56
N HIS A 41 -4.09 8.16 10.41
CA HIS A 41 -3.84 9.20 11.40
C HIS A 41 -5.06 10.06 11.69
N LEU A 42 -5.78 10.50 10.65
CA LEU A 42 -6.88 11.45 10.79
C LEU A 42 -8.22 10.82 11.20
N ASN A 43 -8.41 9.52 10.96
CA ASN A 43 -9.73 8.88 11.01
C ASN A 43 -9.70 7.42 11.49
N PHE A 44 -8.69 6.97 12.24
CA PHE A 44 -8.60 5.58 12.71
C PHE A 44 -9.88 5.08 13.40
N GLY A 45 -10.52 5.94 14.22
CA GLY A 45 -11.77 5.60 14.90
C GLY A 45 -13.00 5.55 13.99
N ASN A 46 -12.90 6.05 12.75
CA ASN A 46 -13.97 6.03 11.76
C ASN A 46 -13.91 4.72 10.95
N GLN A 47 -14.53 3.67 11.51
CA GLN A 47 -14.54 2.32 10.95
C GLN A 47 -15.04 2.26 9.49
N LEU A 48 -16.02 3.09 9.13
CA LEU A 48 -16.53 3.13 7.75
C LEU A 48 -15.45 3.64 6.79
N MET A 49 -14.75 4.72 7.15
CA MET A 49 -13.69 5.29 6.31
C MET A 49 -12.49 4.35 6.19
N ILE A 50 -12.09 3.71 7.29
CA ILE A 50 -11.01 2.72 7.27
C ILE A 50 -11.38 1.54 6.37
N LYS A 51 -12.60 0.99 6.50
CA LYS A 51 -13.09 -0.08 5.63
C LYS A 51 -13.07 0.32 4.15
N MET A 52 -13.54 1.53 3.82
CA MET A 52 -13.54 2.02 2.44
C MET A 52 -12.13 2.06 1.85
N ILE A 53 -11.11 2.42 2.64
CA ILE A 53 -9.73 2.47 2.15
C ILE A 53 -9.15 1.06 1.99
N TYR A 54 -9.42 0.15 2.92
CA TYR A 54 -9.03 -1.24 2.73
C TYR A 54 -9.62 -1.84 1.46
N GLN A 55 -10.90 -1.57 1.18
CA GLN A 55 -11.55 -2.00 -0.07
C GLN A 55 -10.89 -1.37 -1.30
N GLU A 56 -10.60 -0.07 -1.26
CA GLU A 56 -9.93 0.65 -2.35
C GLU A 56 -8.51 0.09 -2.64
N LEU A 57 -7.75 -0.30 -1.60
CA LEU A 57 -6.44 -0.92 -1.77
C LEU A 57 -6.54 -2.37 -2.28
N ASP A 58 -7.54 -3.12 -1.83
CA ASP A 58 -7.84 -4.47 -2.31
C ASP A 58 -8.17 -4.48 -3.80
N GLU A 59 -9.00 -3.54 -4.26
CA GLU A 59 -9.32 -3.35 -5.68
C GLU A 59 -8.08 -3.06 -6.53
N ILE A 60 -7.12 -2.27 -6.01
CA ILE A 60 -5.83 -2.05 -6.69
C ILE A 60 -5.05 -3.36 -6.77
N GLY A 61 -5.02 -4.16 -5.70
CA GLY A 61 -4.40 -5.48 -5.68
C GLY A 61 -4.94 -6.40 -6.78
N VAL A 62 -6.26 -6.47 -6.92
CA VAL A 62 -6.93 -7.25 -7.97
C VAL A 62 -6.52 -6.82 -9.37
N GLU A 63 -6.37 -5.51 -9.63
CA GLU A 63 -5.93 -5.02 -10.93
C GLU A 63 -4.45 -5.32 -11.21
N ILE A 64 -3.59 -5.36 -10.18
CA ILE A 64 -2.19 -5.75 -10.30
C ILE A 64 -2.09 -7.24 -10.64
N GLU A 65 -2.82 -8.10 -9.94
CA GLU A 65 -2.79 -9.56 -10.15
C GLU A 65 -3.17 -9.98 -11.58
N LYS A 66 -3.99 -9.20 -12.27
CA LYS A 66 -4.35 -9.44 -13.68
C LYS A 66 -3.20 -9.22 -14.66
N LYS A 67 -2.16 -8.47 -14.27
CA LYS A 67 -1.15 -7.94 -15.20
C LYS A 67 0.30 -8.18 -14.78
N ALA A 68 0.55 -8.60 -13.53
CA ALA A 68 1.89 -8.79 -12.99
C ALA A 68 2.10 -10.22 -12.51
N ASP A 69 3.21 -10.84 -12.93
CA ASP A 69 3.54 -12.22 -12.54
C ASP A 69 4.06 -12.31 -11.11
N LYS A 70 4.90 -11.33 -10.69
CA LYS A 70 5.51 -11.27 -9.36
C LYS A 70 5.12 -9.98 -8.66
N ILE A 71 4.55 -10.11 -7.48
CA ILE A 71 4.00 -9.01 -6.71
C ILE A 71 4.63 -9.03 -5.32
N ILE A 72 5.04 -7.85 -4.86
CA ILE A 72 5.46 -7.61 -3.49
C ILE A 72 4.60 -6.47 -2.96
N VAL A 73 3.85 -6.71 -1.88
CA VAL A 73 3.14 -5.67 -1.13
C VAL A 73 3.96 -5.38 0.11
N LEU A 74 4.24 -4.10 0.37
CA LEU A 74 5.05 -3.64 1.51
C LEU A 74 4.36 -2.51 2.26
N SER A 75 4.50 -2.56 3.57
CA SER A 75 4.16 -1.50 4.51
C SER A 75 5.26 -1.46 5.56
N ASP A 76 5.88 -0.29 5.72
CA ASP A 76 6.97 -0.05 6.64
C ASP A 76 6.52 -0.03 8.11
N HIS A 77 5.26 0.33 8.36
CA HIS A 77 4.64 0.29 9.68
C HIS A 77 3.13 0.01 9.63
N GLY A 78 2.60 -0.49 10.74
CA GLY A 78 1.17 -0.58 11.03
C GLY A 78 0.64 0.70 11.66
N MET A 79 -0.60 0.64 12.14
CA MET A 79 -1.28 1.75 12.79
C MET A 79 -2.00 1.25 14.05
N THR A 80 -1.93 2.01 15.13
CA THR A 80 -2.57 1.76 16.43
C THR A 80 -3.59 2.85 16.75
N SER A 81 -4.57 2.54 17.61
CA SER A 81 -5.60 3.52 17.99
C SER A 81 -5.08 4.56 18.98
N LYS A 82 -5.40 5.82 18.69
CA LYS A 82 -5.30 6.97 19.59
C LYS A 82 -6.67 7.67 19.64
N GLY A 83 -7.70 6.92 20.01
CA GLY A 83 -9.09 7.36 19.98
C GLY A 83 -9.61 7.48 18.54
N MET A 84 -10.02 8.69 18.15
CA MET A 84 -10.45 8.95 16.75
C MET A 84 -9.29 8.99 15.75
N PHE A 85 -8.05 9.10 16.25
CA PHE A 85 -6.83 9.21 15.47
C PHE A 85 -6.00 7.93 15.52
N GLY A 86 -5.06 7.81 14.60
CA GLY A 86 -4.08 6.72 14.56
C GLY A 86 -2.68 7.20 14.97
N ASP A 87 -1.86 6.28 15.47
CA ASP A 87 -0.42 6.46 15.68
C ASP A 87 0.34 5.25 15.14
N HIS A 88 1.61 5.42 14.79
CA HIS A 88 2.38 4.33 14.17
C HIS A 88 2.50 3.12 15.10
N ALA A 89 2.39 1.92 14.53
CA ALA A 89 2.82 0.69 15.18
C ALA A 89 4.32 0.44 14.93
N ASP A 90 4.97 -0.34 15.78
CA ASP A 90 6.39 -0.69 15.69
C ASP A 90 6.67 -1.95 14.84
N TYR A 91 5.70 -2.37 14.03
CA TYR A 91 5.80 -3.48 13.09
C TYR A 91 5.33 -3.07 11.70
N GLY A 92 5.93 -3.62 10.65
CA GLY A 92 5.49 -3.47 9.26
C GLY A 92 4.76 -4.72 8.76
N PHE A 93 4.32 -4.67 7.50
CA PHE A 93 3.73 -5.82 6.81
C PHE A 93 4.35 -6.03 5.44
N TRP A 94 4.39 -7.28 5.03
CA TRP A 94 4.75 -7.63 3.67
C TRP A 94 3.97 -8.87 3.21
N SER A 95 3.81 -9.01 1.90
CA SER A 95 3.37 -10.25 1.28
C SER A 95 3.94 -10.36 -0.13
N THR A 96 4.06 -11.60 -0.63
CA THR A 96 4.35 -11.85 -2.05
C THR A 96 3.50 -12.98 -2.58
N ASN A 97 3.28 -13.02 -3.90
CA ASN A 97 2.57 -14.11 -4.57
C ASN A 97 3.49 -15.25 -5.05
N PHE A 98 4.81 -15.17 -4.82
CA PHE A 98 5.79 -16.09 -5.42
C PHE A 98 6.70 -16.82 -4.43
N LYS A 99 6.84 -16.34 -3.19
CA LYS A 99 7.50 -17.06 -2.09
C LYS A 99 7.16 -16.53 -0.71
N ASP A 100 7.26 -17.40 0.30
CA ASP A 100 7.33 -16.98 1.68
C ASP A 100 8.76 -16.51 2.03
N LEU A 101 8.88 -15.34 2.64
CA LEU A 101 10.13 -14.71 3.09
C LEU A 101 10.34 -14.84 4.60
N ASN A 102 9.38 -15.44 5.33
CA ASN A 102 9.36 -15.54 6.79
C ASN A 102 9.41 -14.17 7.48
N ASN A 103 10.56 -13.77 8.00
CA ASN A 103 10.76 -12.49 8.69
C ASN A 103 11.89 -11.68 8.03
N PRO A 104 11.70 -11.23 6.77
CA PRO A 104 12.70 -10.48 6.05
C PRO A 104 12.94 -9.12 6.71
N LYS A 105 14.17 -8.63 6.63
CA LYS A 105 14.45 -7.21 6.88
C LYS A 105 14.09 -6.41 5.64
N ILE A 106 13.81 -5.12 5.81
CA ILE A 106 13.49 -4.23 4.68
C ILE A 106 14.58 -4.24 3.59
N ILE A 107 15.85 -4.38 3.99
CA ILE A 107 16.99 -4.46 3.07
C ILE A 107 17.05 -5.76 2.26
N ASP A 108 16.36 -6.82 2.69
CA ASP A 108 16.37 -8.10 1.98
C ASP A 108 15.56 -8.03 0.68
N PHE A 109 14.56 -7.14 0.61
CA PHE A 109 13.77 -6.92 -0.61
C PHE A 109 14.62 -6.39 -1.77
N ALA A 110 15.68 -5.62 -1.52
CA ALA A 110 16.58 -5.14 -2.57
C ALA A 110 17.25 -6.31 -3.32
N LYS A 111 17.66 -7.35 -2.60
CA LYS A 111 18.24 -8.57 -3.21
C LYS A 111 17.21 -9.33 -4.02
N ILE A 112 15.99 -9.47 -3.47
CA ILE A 112 14.87 -10.14 -4.14
C ILE A 112 14.52 -9.44 -5.46
N ILE A 113 14.44 -8.11 -5.44
CA ILE A 113 14.15 -7.29 -6.63
C ILE A 113 15.29 -7.40 -7.66
N ALA A 114 16.54 -7.40 -7.20
CA ALA A 114 17.71 -7.54 -8.07
C ALA A 114 17.92 -8.99 -8.58
N GLY A 115 17.19 -9.97 -8.05
CA GLY A 115 17.36 -11.38 -8.39
C GLY A 115 18.68 -12.00 -7.87
N ILE A 116 19.21 -11.49 -6.76
CA ILE A 116 20.46 -11.90 -6.11
C ILE A 116 20.19 -12.81 -4.92
#